data_AF-A0A484LH20-F1
#
_entry.id   AF-A0A484LH20-F1
#
_cell.length_a   1.000
_cell.length_b   1.000
_cell.length_c   1.000
_cell.angle_alpha   90.00
_cell.angle_beta   90.00
_cell.angle_gamma   90.00
#
_symmetry.space_group_name_H-M   'P 1'
#
loop_
_entity.id
_entity.type
_entity.pdbx_description
1 polymer ?
#
loop_
_entity_poly.entity_id
_entity_poly.type
_entity_poly.pdbx_seq_one_letter_code
_entity_poly.pdbx_strand_id
1 'polypeptide(L)'
;MMSPKPIFEDRGGSSQSATFRQTPLQIIHIVGNFLRIWSVYSMYRYLSQTGASVVLFIFSCLVPSCILFLIMQKPWKGRPLANTQVVPSVINGAITALYFIMWGKGLKSCGPIRAILAEYSGAVLGVVSAVLYGRKGQLWKKVGGLVAMLTSFYFLSQGWAMATYSPIYIL
;
A
#
# COMPACT_ATOMS: atom_id res chain seq x y z
N MET A 1 -51.05 6.64 31.06
CA MET A 1 -50.97 7.18 29.69
C MET A 1 -50.94 8.70 29.78
N MET A 2 -49.80 9.30 29.44
CA MET A 2 -49.66 10.73 29.15
C MET A 2 -48.43 10.87 28.23
N SER A 3 -48.58 11.72 27.21
CA SER A 3 -47.83 11.78 25.95
C SER A 3 -46.33 12.09 26.06
N PRO A 4 -45.45 11.49 25.22
CA PRO A 4 -44.05 11.92 25.11
C PRO A 4 -43.95 13.25 24.33
N LYS A 5 -43.26 14.24 24.91
CA LYS A 5 -42.86 15.47 24.20
C LYS A 5 -41.87 15.12 23.07
N PRO A 6 -42.02 15.68 21.85
CA PRO A 6 -41.04 15.53 20.80
C PRO A 6 -39.77 16.30 21.17
N ILE A 7 -38.64 15.59 21.24
CA ILE A 7 -37.31 16.19 21.32
C ILE A 7 -37.04 16.79 19.94
N PHE A 8 -36.89 18.12 19.91
CA PHE A 8 -36.52 18.88 18.72
C PHE A 8 -35.28 18.27 18.06
N GLU A 9 -35.39 17.95 16.77
CA GLU A 9 -34.29 17.66 15.87
C GLU A 9 -33.39 18.90 15.75
N ASP A 10 -32.25 18.89 16.44
CA ASP A 10 -31.15 19.80 16.16
C ASP A 10 -30.34 19.25 14.97
N ARG A 11 -30.94 19.34 13.77
CA ARG A 11 -30.28 19.09 12.48
C ARG A 11 -29.40 20.30 12.15
N GLY A 12 -28.14 20.28 12.59
CA GLY A 12 -27.23 21.39 12.26
C GLY A 12 -25.72 21.22 12.46
N GLY A 13 -25.20 20.06 12.87
CA GLY A 13 -23.80 19.98 13.36
C GLY A 13 -22.91 18.82 12.91
N SER A 14 -23.35 17.88 12.05
CA SER A 14 -22.63 16.61 11.83
C SER A 14 -21.93 16.45 10.47
N SER A 15 -21.97 17.44 9.57
CA SER A 15 -21.32 17.37 8.25
C SER A 15 -19.90 17.97 8.21
N GLN A 16 -19.58 18.95 9.06
CA GLN A 16 -18.25 19.56 9.10
C GLN A 16 -17.20 18.70 9.80
N SER A 17 -17.56 17.95 10.85
CA SER A 17 -16.60 17.14 11.62
C SER A 17 -16.15 15.87 10.89
N ALA A 18 -17.01 15.28 10.05
CA ALA A 18 -16.65 14.16 9.18
C ALA A 18 -15.72 14.59 8.03
N THR A 19 -16.01 15.73 7.42
CA THR A 19 -15.21 16.28 6.31
C THR A 19 -13.81 16.67 6.78
N PHE A 20 -13.68 17.30 7.96
CA PHE A 20 -12.38 17.73 8.51
C PHE A 20 -11.46 16.58 8.96
N ARG A 21 -12.02 15.39 9.28
CA ARG A 21 -11.23 14.17 9.53
C ARG A 21 -10.86 13.45 8.24
N GLN A 22 -11.62 13.62 7.16
CA GLN A 22 -11.36 12.98 5.86
C GLN A 22 -10.26 13.67 5.05
N THR A 23 -10.18 15.01 5.09
CA THR A 23 -9.12 15.78 4.40
C THR A 23 -7.68 15.41 4.80
N PRO A 24 -7.31 15.30 6.09
CA PRO A 24 -5.94 14.93 6.47
C PRO A 24 -5.58 13.49 6.06
N LEU A 25 -6.53 12.56 6.15
CA LEU A 25 -6.34 11.18 5.71
C LEU A 25 -6.16 11.08 4.18
N GLN A 26 -6.90 11.87 3.40
CA GLN A 26 -6.75 11.94 1.95
C GLN A 26 -5.40 12.55 1.55
N ILE A 27 -4.96 13.62 2.23
CA ILE A 27 -3.65 14.24 1.96
C ILE A 27 -2.53 13.24 2.25
N ILE A 28 -2.56 12.56 3.40
CA ILE A 28 -1.58 11.52 3.74
C ILE A 28 -1.60 10.40 2.70
N HIS A 29 -2.77 9.99 2.22
CA HIS A 29 -2.90 8.97 1.20
C HIS A 29 -2.27 9.40 -0.14
N ILE A 30 -2.57 10.62 -0.61
CA ILE A 30 -2.03 11.16 -1.87
C ILE A 30 -0.51 11.32 -1.78
N VAL A 31 -0.03 11.97 -0.72
CA VAL A 31 1.41 12.18 -0.49
C VAL A 31 2.13 10.84 -0.35
N GLY A 32 1.57 9.89 0.39
CA GLY A 32 2.12 8.55 0.53
C GLY A 32 2.22 7.81 -0.81
N ASN A 33 1.20 7.91 -1.65
CA ASN A 33 1.20 7.27 -2.97
C ASN A 33 2.22 7.93 -3.91
N PHE A 34 2.33 9.26 -3.86
CA PHE A 34 3.35 10.00 -4.61
C PHE A 34 4.77 9.60 -4.17
N LEU A 35 5.05 9.63 -2.86
CA LEU A 35 6.33 9.22 -2.30
C LEU A 35 6.69 7.77 -2.63
N ARG A 36 5.68 6.88 -2.66
CA ARG A 36 5.86 5.49 -3.08
C ARG A 36 6.32 5.40 -4.53
N ILE A 37 5.58 6.02 -5.46
CA ILE A 37 5.94 6.01 -6.88
C ILE A 37 7.34 6.61 -7.07
N TRP A 38 7.61 7.75 -6.45
CA TRP A 38 8.91 8.39 -6.48
C TRP A 38 10.05 7.48 -5.98
N SER A 39 9.84 6.79 -4.86
CA SER A 39 10.80 5.86 -4.28
C SER A 39 11.10 4.68 -5.22
N VAL A 40 10.06 4.08 -5.84
CA VAL A 40 10.25 2.97 -6.79
C VAL A 40 11.03 3.42 -8.04
N TYR A 41 10.70 4.58 -8.60
CA TYR A 41 11.43 5.13 -9.75
C TYR A 41 12.88 5.49 -9.40
N SER A 42 13.10 6.09 -8.23
CA SER A 42 14.44 6.43 -7.74
C SER A 42 15.29 5.17 -7.52
N MET A 43 14.71 4.14 -6.91
CA MET A 43 15.36 2.84 -6.72
C MET A 43 15.72 2.20 -8.06
N TYR A 44 14.79 2.18 -9.03
CA TYR A 44 15.07 1.64 -10.36
C TYR A 44 16.22 2.38 -11.04
N ARG A 45 16.19 3.73 -11.04
CA ARG A 45 17.24 4.54 -11.65
C ARG A 45 18.60 4.29 -10.99
N TYR A 46 18.63 4.25 -9.66
CA TYR A 46 19.85 3.96 -8.90
C TYR A 46 20.40 2.56 -9.21
N LEU A 47 19.56 1.52 -9.15
CA LEU A 47 19.98 0.14 -9.45
C LEU A 47 20.40 -0.07 -10.91
N SER A 48 19.80 0.68 -11.84
CA SER A 48 20.12 0.63 -13.26
C SER A 48 21.39 1.39 -13.60
N GLN A 49 21.63 2.55 -12.99
CA GLN A 49 22.80 3.40 -13.28
C GLN A 49 24.07 2.89 -12.56
N THR A 50 23.95 2.50 -11.30
CA THR A 50 25.11 2.10 -10.48
C THR A 50 25.44 0.61 -10.61
N GLY A 51 24.54 -0.19 -11.22
CA GLY A 51 24.70 -1.64 -11.34
C GLY A 51 24.71 -2.40 -10.00
N ALA A 52 24.46 -1.70 -8.88
CA ALA A 52 24.56 -2.22 -7.53
C ALA A 52 23.68 -3.45 -7.31
N SER A 53 24.09 -4.30 -6.36
CA SER A 53 23.32 -5.49 -6.01
C SER A 53 22.03 -5.07 -5.28
N VAL A 54 20.90 -5.60 -5.76
CA VAL A 54 19.57 -5.35 -5.20
C VAL A 54 19.52 -5.75 -3.72
N VAL A 55 20.20 -6.83 -3.36
CA VAL A 55 20.23 -7.36 -1.99
C VAL A 55 20.94 -6.39 -1.05
N LEU A 56 22.12 -5.87 -1.43
CA LEU A 56 22.84 -4.90 -0.60
C LEU A 56 22.05 -3.60 -0.46
N PHE A 57 21.40 -3.13 -1.53
CA PHE A 57 20.55 -1.94 -1.46
C PHE A 57 19.41 -2.13 -0.45
N ILE A 58 18.64 -3.21 -0.57
CA ILE A 58 17.53 -3.52 0.35
C ILE A 58 18.03 -3.67 1.79
N PHE A 59 19.14 -4.37 2.01
CA PHE A 59 19.74 -4.52 3.33
C PHE A 59 20.14 -3.18 3.93
N SER A 60 20.79 -2.32 3.13
CA SER A 60 21.21 -0.98 3.55
C SER A 60 20.03 -0.05 3.87
N CYS A 61 18.84 -0.29 3.30
CA CYS A 61 17.63 0.44 3.67
C CYS A 61 16.97 -0.15 4.94
N LEU A 62 16.92 -1.48 5.07
CA LEU A 62 16.22 -2.16 6.16
C LEU A 62 16.91 -1.96 7.51
N VAL A 63 18.24 -2.13 7.58
CA VAL A 63 18.99 -2.03 8.84
C VAL A 63 18.81 -0.67 9.54
N PRO A 64 19.05 0.48 8.89
CA PRO A 64 18.83 1.78 9.53
C PRO A 64 17.35 2.04 9.83
N SER A 65 16.42 1.54 9.00
CA SER A 65 14.99 1.63 9.30
C SER A 65 14.64 0.88 10.59
N CYS A 66 15.15 -0.34 10.77
CA CYS A 66 14.97 -1.11 12.00
C CYS A 66 15.53 -0.37 13.22
N ILE A 67 16.74 0.20 13.11
CA ILE A 67 17.34 0.99 14.19
C ILE A 67 16.45 2.18 14.55
N LEU A 68 15.97 2.93 13.55
CA LEU A 68 15.10 4.08 13.76
C LEU A 68 13.78 3.67 14.43
N PHE A 69 13.15 2.58 14.00
CA PHE A 69 11.94 2.07 14.64
C PHE A 69 12.19 1.63 16.09
N LEU A 70 13.33 1.01 16.39
CA LEU A 70 13.71 0.63 17.76
C LEU A 70 13.94 1.85 18.66
N ILE A 71 14.49 2.94 18.12
CA ILE A 71 14.66 4.20 18.86
C ILE A 71 13.30 4.84 19.14
N MET A 72 12.42 4.93 18.12
CA MET A 72 11.07 5.49 18.27
C MET A 72 10.20 4.70 19.24
N GLN A 73 10.47 3.40 19.41
CA GLN A 73 9.74 2.55 20.36
C GLN A 73 10.11 2.81 21.83
N LYS A 74 11.09 3.66 22.15
CA LYS A 74 11.45 3.99 23.54
C LYS A 74 10.66 5.20 24.07
N PRO A 75 10.06 5.13 25.28
CA PRO A 75 10.01 3.98 26.19
C PRO A 75 9.03 2.91 25.69
N TRP A 76 9.45 1.64 25.78
CA TRP A 76 8.68 0.49 25.29
C TRP A 76 7.38 0.35 26.09
N LYS A 77 6.24 0.64 25.44
CA LYS A 77 4.89 0.50 26.01
C LYS A 77 4.18 -0.79 25.55
N GLY A 78 4.86 -1.65 24.81
CA GLY A 78 4.28 -2.87 24.22
C GLY A 78 4.27 -4.06 25.18
N ARG A 79 3.38 -5.03 24.94
CA ARG A 79 3.43 -6.34 25.61
C ARG A 79 4.56 -7.19 25.00
N PRO A 80 5.28 -8.00 25.81
CA PRO A 80 6.25 -8.95 25.28
C PRO A 80 5.55 -9.97 24.38
N LEU A 81 6.22 -10.38 23.30
CA LEU A 81 5.73 -11.44 22.42
C LEU A 81 5.73 -12.77 23.18
N ALA A 82 4.64 -13.54 23.07
CA ALA A 82 4.62 -14.91 23.59
C ALA A 82 5.59 -15.79 22.79
N ASN A 83 6.26 -16.74 23.44
CA ASN A 83 7.20 -17.68 22.77
C ASN A 83 6.55 -18.42 21.59
N THR A 84 5.24 -18.65 21.63
CA THR A 84 4.47 -19.27 20.54
C THR A 84 4.35 -18.39 19.29
N GLN A 85 4.51 -17.08 19.42
CA GLN A 85 4.41 -16.12 18.31
C GLN A 85 5.78 -15.78 17.69
N VAL A 86 6.88 -16.16 18.34
CA VAL A 86 8.23 -15.90 17.84
C VAL A 86 8.48 -16.66 16.53
N VAL A 87 8.19 -17.96 16.52
CA VAL A 87 8.38 -18.82 15.34
C VAL A 87 7.61 -18.29 14.10
N PRO A 88 6.28 -18.05 14.16
CA PRO A 88 5.57 -17.52 13.00
C PRO A 88 6.03 -16.10 12.61
N SER A 89 6.48 -15.28 13.57
CA SER A 89 7.03 -13.96 13.27
C SER A 89 8.34 -14.04 12.48
N VAL A 90 9.23 -14.98 12.85
CA VAL A 90 10.50 -15.22 12.12
C VAL A 90 10.21 -15.72 10.71
N ILE A 91 9.29 -16.67 10.56
CA ILE A 91 8.87 -17.18 9.24
C ILE A 91 8.30 -16.05 8.39
N ASN A 92 7.39 -15.23 8.93
CA ASN A 92 6.83 -14.09 8.19
C ASN A 92 7.90 -13.06 7.80
N GLY A 93 8.88 -12.81 8.67
CA GLY A 93 10.03 -11.98 8.35
C GLY A 93 10.87 -12.54 7.20
N ALA A 94 11.15 -13.84 7.20
CA ALA A 94 11.90 -14.50 6.13
C ALA A 94 11.15 -14.45 4.79
N ILE A 95 9.83 -14.72 4.79
CA ILE A 95 8.98 -14.60 3.60
C ILE A 95 9.00 -13.16 3.08
N THR A 96 8.89 -12.17 3.97
CA THR A 96 8.92 -10.75 3.61
C THR A 96 10.26 -10.35 2.98
N ALA A 97 11.38 -10.85 3.50
CA ALA A 97 12.71 -10.60 2.94
C ALA A 97 12.84 -11.21 1.53
N LEU A 98 12.39 -12.45 1.34
CA LEU A 98 12.37 -13.11 0.03
C LEU A 98 11.50 -12.35 -0.98
N TYR A 99 10.33 -11.89 -0.54
CA TYR A 99 9.45 -11.04 -1.33
C TYR A 99 10.17 -9.78 -1.81
N PHE A 100 10.83 -9.03 -0.91
CA PHE A 100 11.54 -7.82 -1.29
C PHE A 100 12.69 -8.07 -2.27
N ILE A 101 13.43 -9.17 -2.11
CA ILE A 101 14.52 -9.52 -3.03
C ILE A 101 13.96 -9.85 -4.42
N MET A 102 12.92 -10.69 -4.49
CA MET A 102 12.27 -11.03 -5.76
C MET A 102 11.67 -9.80 -6.43
N TRP A 103 10.98 -8.97 -5.66
CA TRP A 103 10.39 -7.72 -6.13
C TRP A 103 11.46 -6.76 -6.66
N GLY A 104 12.55 -6.55 -5.92
CA GLY A 104 13.64 -5.66 -6.36
C GLY A 104 14.37 -6.16 -7.61
N LYS A 105 14.56 -7.48 -7.75
CA LYS A 105 15.11 -8.07 -8.99
C LYS A 105 14.12 -7.91 -10.15
N GLY A 106 12.82 -8.14 -9.91
CA GLY A 106 11.76 -7.92 -10.89
C GLY A 106 11.66 -6.46 -11.32
N LEU A 107 11.82 -5.51 -10.39
CA LEU A 107 11.87 -4.08 -10.68
C LEU A 107 13.04 -3.75 -11.62
N LYS A 108 14.23 -4.29 -11.35
CA LYS A 108 15.41 -4.09 -12.21
C LYS A 108 15.21 -4.68 -13.61
N SER A 109 14.55 -5.83 -13.73
CA SER A 109 14.37 -6.53 -15.02
C SER A 109 13.21 -6.01 -15.87
N CYS A 110 12.08 -5.66 -15.25
CA CYS A 110 10.83 -5.33 -15.95
C CYS A 110 10.48 -3.82 -15.92
N GLY A 111 11.16 -3.06 -15.06
CA GLY A 111 11.02 -1.62 -14.90
C GLY A 111 9.83 -1.16 -14.04
N PRO A 112 9.82 0.15 -13.71
CA PRO A 112 8.77 0.97 -13.12
C PRO A 112 7.40 0.36 -12.88
N ILE A 113 6.72 0.43 -14.01
CA ILE A 113 5.29 0.34 -14.21
C ILE A 113 4.88 -1.12 -14.07
N ARG A 114 5.66 -2.04 -14.64
CA ARG A 114 5.39 -3.48 -14.58
C ARG A 114 5.51 -4.02 -13.15
N ALA A 115 6.48 -3.53 -12.37
CA ALA A 115 6.61 -3.91 -10.96
C ALA A 115 5.42 -3.41 -10.14
N ILE A 116 5.02 -2.16 -10.32
CA ILE A 116 3.84 -1.58 -9.64
C ILE A 116 2.55 -2.33 -10.02
N LEU A 117 2.36 -2.61 -11.32
CA LEU A 117 1.25 -3.43 -11.83
C LEU A 117 1.19 -4.81 -11.17
N ALA A 118 2.35 -5.48 -11.05
CA ALA A 118 2.45 -6.78 -10.41
C ALA A 118 2.09 -6.72 -8.92
N GLU A 119 2.42 -5.64 -8.20
CA GLU A 119 2.00 -5.48 -6.80
C GLU A 119 0.47 -5.43 -6.65
N TYR A 120 -0.23 -4.79 -7.59
CA TYR A 120 -1.69 -4.74 -7.57
C TYR A 120 -2.35 -6.08 -7.91
N SER A 121 -1.65 -6.98 -8.62
CA SER A 121 -2.13 -8.35 -8.81
C SER A 121 -2.26 -9.11 -7.47
N GLY A 122 -1.45 -8.75 -6.46
CA GLY A 122 -1.61 -9.28 -5.10
C GLY A 122 -2.92 -8.85 -4.45
N ALA A 123 -3.38 -7.62 -4.69
CA ALA A 123 -4.70 -7.16 -4.24
C ALA A 123 -5.83 -7.94 -4.92
N VAL A 124 -5.68 -8.24 -6.21
CA VAL A 124 -6.62 -9.09 -6.97
C VAL A 124 -6.70 -10.50 -6.36
N LEU A 125 -5.55 -11.13 -6.10
CA LEU A 125 -5.48 -12.43 -5.46
C LEU A 125 -6.07 -12.42 -4.04
N GLY A 126 -5.86 -11.34 -3.28
CA GLY A 126 -6.45 -11.16 -1.96
C GLY A 126 -7.98 -11.09 -2.00
N VAL A 127 -8.55 -10.42 -2.99
CA VAL A 127 -10.01 -10.40 -3.20
C VAL A 127 -10.52 -11.77 -3.63
N VAL A 128 -9.86 -12.44 -4.58
CA VAL A 128 -10.24 -13.78 -5.04
C VAL A 128 -10.17 -14.80 -3.91
N SER A 129 -9.12 -14.78 -3.09
CA SER A 129 -8.99 -15.62 -1.91
C SER A 129 -10.11 -15.34 -0.89
N ALA A 130 -10.43 -14.06 -0.65
CA ALA A 130 -11.55 -13.69 0.20
C ALA A 130 -12.93 -14.08 -0.37
N VAL A 131 -13.04 -14.26 -1.70
CA VAL A 131 -14.27 -14.74 -2.34
C VAL A 131 -14.39 -16.26 -2.20
N LEU A 132 -13.29 -16.98 -2.39
CA LEU A 132 -13.25 -18.45 -2.31
C LEU A 132 -13.35 -18.97 -0.87
N TYR A 133 -12.75 -18.27 0.09
CA TYR A 133 -12.65 -18.70 1.49
C TYR A 133 -13.42 -17.82 2.48
N GLY A 134 -14.11 -16.76 2.04
CA GLY A 134 -14.76 -15.78 2.92
C GLY A 134 -16.27 -15.94 3.12
N ARG A 135 -16.77 -15.43 4.25
CA ARG A 135 -18.20 -15.39 4.62
C ARG A 135 -18.97 -14.40 3.70
N LYS A 136 -20.05 -14.87 3.07
CA LYS A 136 -20.80 -14.28 1.93
C LYS A 136 -21.34 -12.83 2.06
N GLY A 137 -21.16 -12.12 3.18
CA GLY A 137 -21.92 -10.89 3.50
C GLY A 137 -21.54 -9.58 2.76
N GLN A 138 -20.37 -9.49 2.11
CA GLN A 138 -19.86 -8.23 1.50
C GLN A 138 -19.19 -8.48 0.13
N LEU A 139 -19.52 -9.59 -0.54
CA LEU A 139 -18.85 -10.04 -1.77
C LEU A 139 -18.97 -9.01 -2.90
N TRP A 140 -20.15 -8.43 -3.09
CA TRP A 140 -20.44 -7.51 -4.19
C TRP A 140 -19.66 -6.21 -4.15
N LYS A 141 -19.40 -5.64 -2.95
CA LYS A 141 -18.56 -4.45 -2.80
C LYS A 141 -17.08 -4.75 -3.07
N LYS A 142 -16.60 -5.93 -2.67
CA LYS A 142 -15.22 -6.39 -2.94
C LYS A 142 -14.99 -6.68 -4.42
N VAL A 143 -15.96 -7.32 -5.08
CA VAL A 143 -15.91 -7.59 -6.52
C VAL A 143 -16.02 -6.29 -7.33
N GLY A 144 -16.87 -5.33 -6.92
CA GLY A 144 -16.95 -4.02 -7.56
C GLY A 144 -15.63 -3.24 -7.50
N GLY A 145 -14.95 -3.25 -6.35
CA GLY A 145 -13.60 -2.66 -6.23
C GLY A 145 -12.55 -3.36 -7.09
N LEU A 146 -12.66 -4.68 -7.25
CA LEU A 146 -11.78 -5.47 -8.11
C LEU A 146 -11.96 -5.14 -9.59
N VAL A 147 -13.22 -5.04 -10.05
CA VAL A 147 -13.55 -4.65 -11.42
C VAL A 147 -13.10 -3.21 -11.70
N ALA A 148 -13.24 -2.30 -10.73
CA ALA A 148 -12.72 -0.94 -10.85
C ALA A 148 -11.19 -0.93 -10.99
N MET A 149 -10.46 -1.70 -10.19
CA MET A 149 -9.00 -1.84 -10.31
C MET A 149 -8.59 -2.42 -11.67
N LEU A 150 -9.22 -3.52 -12.11
CA LEU A 150 -8.92 -4.14 -13.41
C LEU A 150 -9.23 -3.21 -14.58
N THR A 151 -10.31 -2.44 -14.49
CA THR A 151 -10.67 -1.42 -15.49
C THR A 151 -9.63 -0.30 -15.53
N SER A 152 -9.20 0.21 -14.37
CA SER A 152 -8.10 1.18 -14.30
C SER A 152 -6.79 0.64 -14.88
N PHE A 153 -6.47 -0.65 -14.65
CA PHE A 153 -5.30 -1.29 -15.26
C PHE A 153 -5.41 -1.46 -16.76
N TYR A 154 -6.59 -1.82 -17.26
CA TYR A 154 -6.86 -1.90 -18.68
C TYR A 154 -6.63 -0.54 -19.35
N PHE A 155 -7.21 0.54 -18.80
CA PHE A 155 -6.98 1.90 -19.31
C PHE A 155 -5.51 2.35 -19.23
N LEU A 156 -4.79 1.99 -18.16
CA LEU A 156 -3.37 2.28 -18.04
C LEU A 156 -2.53 1.51 -19.08
N SER A 157 -2.90 0.26 -19.36
CA SER A 157 -2.23 -0.59 -20.36
C SER A 157 -2.52 -0.21 -21.81
N GLN A 158 -3.71 0.35 -22.08
CA GLN A 158 -4.21 0.65 -23.43
C GLN A 158 -3.74 2.01 -24.01
N GLY A 159 -2.99 2.84 -23.28
CA GLY A 159 -2.37 4.00 -23.95
C GLY A 159 -2.00 5.24 -23.14
N TRP A 160 -2.32 5.36 -21.86
CA TRP A 160 -1.88 6.54 -21.06
C TRP A 160 -0.39 6.48 -20.65
N ALA A 161 0.26 5.34 -20.88
CA ALA A 161 1.70 5.14 -20.73
C ALA A 161 2.40 4.85 -22.08
N MET A 162 1.81 5.27 -23.21
CA MET A 162 2.56 5.37 -24.46
C MET A 162 3.58 6.50 -24.29
N ALA A 163 4.86 6.13 -24.33
CA ALA A 163 6.04 6.99 -24.17
C ALA A 163 6.18 8.11 -25.24
N THR A 164 5.10 8.46 -25.96
CA THR A 164 5.10 9.40 -27.08
C THR A 164 4.42 10.73 -26.74
N TYR A 165 3.76 10.86 -25.58
CA TYR A 165 3.09 12.11 -25.15
C TYR A 165 3.24 12.39 -23.64
N SER A 166 4.34 11.95 -23.00
CA SER A 166 4.65 12.42 -21.65
C SER A 166 5.35 13.79 -21.73
N PRO A 167 4.85 14.84 -21.04
CA PRO A 167 5.48 16.17 -21.01
C PRO A 167 6.83 16.21 -20.26
N ILE A 168 7.37 15.05 -19.87
CA ILE A 168 8.64 14.87 -19.16
C ILE A 168 9.75 14.45 -20.14
N TYR A 169 9.45 14.20 -21.43
CA TYR A 169 10.47 13.92 -22.45
C TYR A 169 11.14 15.19 -23.02
N ILE A 170 10.74 16.38 -22.56
CA ILE A 170 11.36 17.67 -22.88
C ILE A 170 11.86 18.28 -21.57
N LEU A 171 12.90 17.68 -20.97
CA LEU A 171 13.96 18.36 -20.21
C LEU A 171 15.13 17.42 -19.92
#